data_AF-A0A353QGK9-F1
#
_entry.id   AF-A0A353QGK9-F1
#
_cell.length_a   1.000
_cell.length_b   1.000
_cell.length_c   1.000
_cell.angle_alpha   90.00
_cell.angle_beta   90.00
_cell.angle_gamma   90.00
#
_symmetry.space_group_name_H-M   'P 1'
#
loop_
_entity.id
_entity.type
_entity.pdbx_description
1 polymer ?
#
loop_
_entity_poly.entity_id
_entity_poly.type
_entity_poly.pdbx_seq_one_letter_code
_entity_poly.pdbx_strand_id
1 'polypeptide(L)'
;FPDIPCMKDMGYDDIDFNIWKYLLVPKGTSDDIVKYLHDNFKKVIEDPEFIASMNKMEMEIGYLTGKEIDNKLNKEYKLVGNMLKELGFIK
;
A
#
# COMPACT_ATOMS: atom_id res chain seq x y z
N PHE A 1 17.51 1.61 9.85
CA PHE A 1 17.73 0.79 11.06
C PHE A 1 18.31 -0.57 10.67
N PRO A 2 19.60 -0.65 10.29
CA PRO A 2 20.19 -1.89 9.79
C PRO A 2 20.32 -2.98 10.86
N ASP A 3 20.40 -2.60 12.14
CA ASP A 3 20.62 -3.54 13.25
C ASP A 3 19.32 -4.10 13.85
N ILE A 4 18.15 -3.66 13.38
CA ILE A 4 16.86 -4.12 13.89
C ILE A 4 16.32 -5.20 12.93
N PRO A 5 16.26 -6.48 13.35
CA PRO A 5 15.73 -7.54 12.50
C PRO A 5 14.25 -7.32 12.20
N CYS A 6 13.87 -7.54 10.95
CA CYS A 6 12.47 -7.60 10.54
C CYS A 6 11.83 -8.92 10.98
N MET A 7 10.50 -8.99 11.03
CA MET A 7 9.76 -10.23 11.31
C MET A 7 10.16 -11.38 10.35
N LYS A 8 10.44 -11.05 9.09
CA LYS A 8 10.92 -12.00 8.08
C LYS A 8 12.28 -12.61 8.46
N ASP A 9 13.20 -11.80 8.99
CA ASP A 9 14.52 -12.28 9.44
C ASP A 9 14.42 -13.26 10.62
N MET A 10 13.27 -13.29 11.31
CA MET A 10 12.97 -14.19 12.42
C MET A 10 12.15 -15.43 12.00
N GLY A 11 11.89 -15.62 10.70
CA GLY A 11 11.14 -16.78 10.17
C GLY A 11 9.61 -16.59 10.09
N TYR A 12 9.12 -15.35 10.18
CA TYR A 12 7.71 -15.02 9.96
C TYR A 12 7.49 -14.45 8.56
N ASP A 13 7.55 -15.31 7.55
CA ASP A 13 7.52 -14.89 6.13
C ASP A 13 6.19 -14.25 5.70
N ASP A 14 5.09 -14.66 6.33
CA ASP A 14 3.74 -14.22 5.99
C ASP A 14 3.30 -12.95 6.75
N ILE A 15 4.13 -12.46 7.68
CA ILE A 15 3.83 -11.28 8.49
C ILE A 15 4.45 -10.04 7.84
N ASP A 16 3.62 -9.29 7.12
CA ASP A 16 3.98 -8.03 6.47
C ASP A 16 2.98 -6.93 6.87
N PHE A 17 3.20 -6.32 8.03
CA PHE A 17 2.38 -5.22 8.55
C PHE A 17 2.92 -3.86 8.12
N ASN A 18 2.88 -3.61 6.82
CA ASN A 18 3.19 -2.28 6.28
C ASN A 18 1.95 -1.39 6.22
N ILE A 19 2.10 -0.11 6.55
CA ILE A 19 1.04 0.90 6.44
C ILE A 19 1.16 1.59 5.08
N TRP A 20 0.26 1.25 4.18
CA TRP A 20 0.20 1.83 2.83
C TRP A 20 -0.82 2.97 2.76
N LYS A 21 -0.55 3.93 1.88
CA LYS A 21 -1.49 4.99 1.53
C LYS A 21 -1.82 4.87 0.05
N TYR A 22 -3.11 4.74 -0.27
CA TYR A 22 -3.60 4.67 -1.66
C TYR A 22 -4.48 5.87 -1.98
N LEU A 23 -4.44 6.29 -3.24
CA LEU A 23 -5.45 7.17 -3.80
C LEU A 23 -6.60 6.33 -4.35
N LEU A 24 -7.80 6.57 -3.85
CA LEU A 24 -9.02 5.90 -4.28
C LEU A 24 -10.01 6.94 -4.80
N VAL A 25 -10.85 6.52 -5.74
CA VAL A 25 -11.92 7.34 -6.32
C VAL A 25 -13.29 6.69 -6.09
N PRO A 26 -14.39 7.45 -6.10
CA PRO A 26 -15.73 6.88 -6.01
C PRO A 26 -16.01 5.85 -7.11
N LYS A 27 -16.88 4.88 -6.79
CA LYS A 27 -17.38 3.93 -7.79
C LYS A 27 -18.12 4.69 -8.90
N GLY A 28 -17.78 4.41 -10.15
CA GLY A 28 -18.40 5.03 -11.33
C GLY A 28 -17.74 6.33 -11.79
N THR A 29 -16.62 6.74 -11.17
CA THR A 29 -15.75 7.76 -11.77
C THR A 29 -15.31 7.32 -13.17
N SER A 30 -15.38 8.21 -14.16
CA SER A 30 -15.07 7.89 -15.55
C SER A 30 -13.58 7.57 -15.74
N ASP A 31 -13.27 6.70 -16.70
CA ASP A 31 -11.91 6.27 -17.01
C ASP A 31 -10.98 7.44 -17.33
N ASP A 32 -11.48 8.49 -17.99
CA ASP A 32 -10.71 9.69 -18.29
C ASP A 32 -10.28 10.44 -17.01
N ILE A 33 -11.17 10.53 -16.01
CA ILE A 33 -10.84 11.14 -14.71
C ILE A 33 -9.86 10.26 -13.94
N VAL A 34 -10.08 8.93 -13.94
CA VAL A 34 -9.15 7.98 -13.30
C VAL A 34 -7.76 8.10 -13.91
N LYS A 35 -7.68 8.13 -15.24
CA LYS A 35 -6.42 8.28 -15.97
C LYS A 35 -5.75 9.61 -15.68
N TYR A 36 -6.51 10.70 -15.68
CA TYR A 36 -5.98 12.02 -15.34
C TYR A 36 -5.38 12.05 -13.93
N LEU A 37 -6.08 11.51 -12.93
CA LEU A 37 -5.59 11.45 -11.55
C LEU A 37 -4.35 10.56 -11.44
N HIS A 38 -4.39 9.36 -12.02
CA HIS A 38 -3.26 8.43 -12.02
C HIS A 38 -2.00 9.07 -12.62
N ASP A 39 -2.10 9.65 -13.81
CA ASP A 39 -0.94 10.20 -14.51
C ASP A 39 -0.34 11.41 -13.78
N ASN A 40 -1.17 12.25 -13.16
CA ASN A 40 -0.66 13.39 -12.38
C ASN A 40 -0.08 12.95 -11.04
N PHE A 41 -0.68 11.98 -10.35
CA PHE A 41 -0.09 11.42 -9.13
C PHE A 41 1.25 10.72 -9.41
N LYS A 42 1.37 10.03 -10.54
CA LYS A 42 2.64 9.45 -10.97
C LYS A 42 3.73 10.52 -11.07
N LYS A 43 3.43 11.66 -11.70
CA LYS A 43 4.38 12.78 -11.77
C LYS A 43 4.76 13.32 -10.38
N VAL A 44 3.80 13.39 -9.46
CA VAL A 44 4.06 13.86 -8.09
C VAL A 44 4.99 12.91 -7.35
N ILE A 45 4.79 11.59 -7.43
CA ILE A 45 5.67 10.64 -6.74
C ILE A 45 7.07 10.56 -7.34
N GLU A 46 7.22 10.98 -8.60
CA GLU A 46 8.51 11.10 -9.32
C GLU A 46 9.16 12.48 -9.12
N ASP A 47 8.48 13.43 -8.47
CA ASP A 47 8.98 14.79 -8.25
C ASP A 47 10.10 14.80 -7.19
N PRO A 48 11.25 15.46 -7.46
CA PRO A 48 12.37 15.50 -6.53
C PRO A 48 12.04 16.11 -5.15
N GLU A 49 11.19 17.13 -5.09
CA GLU A 49 10.81 17.76 -3.81
C GLU A 49 9.89 16.84 -3.00
N PHE A 50 8.99 16.14 -3.69
CA PHE A 50 8.17 15.10 -3.06
C PHE A 50 9.03 13.95 -2.53
N ILE A 51 9.98 13.45 -3.33
CA ILE A 51 10.94 12.40 -2.94
C ILE A 51 11.75 12.84 -1.72
N ALA A 52 12.28 14.07 -1.73
CA ALA A 52 13.02 14.61 -0.60
C ALA A 52 12.16 14.69 0.68
N SER A 53 10.88 15.07 0.53
CA SER A 53 9.92 15.15 1.64
C SER A 53 9.60 13.76 2.21
N MET A 54 9.35 12.77 1.37
CA MET A 54 9.09 11.40 1.80
C MET A 54 10.31 10.78 2.48
N ASN A 55 11.51 10.98 1.94
CA ASN A 55 12.76 10.50 2.54
C ASN A 55 12.99 11.13 3.94
N LYS A 56 12.69 12.43 4.10
CA LYS A 56 12.78 13.09 5.41
C LYS A 56 11.79 12.53 6.43
N MET A 57 10.65 12.02 5.97
CA MET A 57 9.65 11.34 6.79
C MET A 57 9.89 9.83 6.90
N GLU A 58 10.99 9.32 6.34
CA GLU A 58 11.30 7.88 6.26
C GLU A 58 10.15 7.05 5.64
N MET A 59 9.42 7.64 4.69
CA MET A 59 8.35 6.99 3.96
C MET A 59 8.86 6.47 2.61
N GLU A 60 8.59 5.20 2.32
CA GLU A 60 8.87 4.62 1.01
C GLU A 60 7.83 5.09 -0.02
N ILE A 61 8.32 5.43 -1.22
CA ILE A 61 7.47 5.76 -2.36
C ILE A 61 7.23 4.49 -3.18
N GLY A 62 5.98 4.03 -3.20
CA GLY A 62 5.55 2.91 -4.05
C GLY A 62 4.71 3.40 -5.24
N TYR A 63 5.03 2.89 -6.44
CA TYR A 63 4.16 3.03 -7.61
C TYR A 63 3.37 1.73 -7.82
N LEU A 64 2.05 1.85 -7.85
CA LEU A 64 1.12 0.77 -8.20
C LEU A 64 0.04 1.31 -9.13
N THR A 65 -0.33 0.50 -10.12
CA THR A 65 -1.52 0.73 -10.93
C THR A 65 -2.79 0.45 -10.11
N GLY A 66 -3.94 0.96 -10.57
CA GLY A 66 -5.23 0.70 -9.91
C GLY A 66 -5.52 -0.81 -9.74
N LYS A 67 -5.18 -1.63 -10.75
CA LYS A 67 -5.35 -3.09 -10.68
C LYS A 67 -4.45 -3.74 -9.62
N GLU A 68 -3.24 -3.24 -9.44
CA GLU A 68 -2.32 -3.75 -8.42
C GLU A 68 -2.76 -3.36 -7.01
N ILE A 69 -3.32 -2.14 -6.85
CA ILE A 69 -3.96 -1.71 -5.61
C ILE A 69 -5.14 -2.62 -5.28
N ASP A 70 -6.02 -2.92 -6.25
CA ASP A 70 -7.14 -3.85 -6.06
C ASP A 70 -6.65 -5.24 -5.62
N ASN A 71 -5.62 -5.78 -6.28
CA ASN A 71 -5.06 -7.07 -5.92
C ASN A 71 -4.48 -7.08 -4.49
N LYS A 72 -3.76 -6.01 -4.12
CA LYS A 72 -3.14 -5.88 -2.79
C LYS A 72 -4.20 -5.76 -1.70
N LEU A 73 -5.19 -4.88 -1.88
CA LEU A 73 -6.31 -4.73 -0.93
C LEU A 73 -7.08 -6.05 -0.75
N ASN A 74 -7.35 -6.78 -1.83
CA ASN A 74 -8.01 -8.07 -1.76
C ASN A 74 -7.18 -9.14 -1.04
N LYS A 75 -5.86 -9.14 -1.23
CA LYS A 75 -4.95 -10.05 -0.51
C LYS A 75 -4.94 -9.74 0.98
N GLU A 76 -4.81 -8.46 1.35
CA GLU A 76 -4.79 -8.01 2.74
C GLU A 76 -6.13 -8.28 3.44
N TYR A 77 -7.25 -7.99 2.77
CA TYR A 77 -8.58 -8.28 3.29
C TYR A 77 -8.75 -9.77 3.64
N LYS A 78 -8.26 -10.67 2.79
CA LYS A 78 -8.31 -12.12 3.06
C LYS A 78 -7.38 -12.53 4.21
N LEU A 79 -6.14 -12.03 4.23
CA LEU A 79 -5.16 -12.35 5.26
C LEU A 79 -5.68 -11.91 6.64
N VAL A 80 -6.08 -10.65 6.76
CA VAL A 80 -6.61 -10.08 8.01
C VAL A 80 -7.92 -10.77 8.38
N GLY A 81 -8.81 -11.01 7.43
CA GLY A 81 -10.07 -11.73 7.68
C GLY A 81 -9.87 -13.14 8.24
N ASN A 82 -8.91 -13.90 7.69
CA ASN A 82 -8.58 -15.23 8.20
C ASN A 82 -7.99 -15.16 9.61
N MET A 83 -7.04 -14.24 9.83
CA MET A 83 -6.44 -14.02 11.15
C MET A 83 -7.51 -13.67 12.20
N LEU A 84 -8.43 -12.75 11.89
CA LEU A 84 -9.51 -12.37 12.81
C LEU A 84 -10.47 -13.53 13.12
N LYS A 85 -10.71 -14.44 12.15
CA LYS A 85 -11.49 -15.67 12.38
C LYS A 85 -10.78 -16.65 13.30
N GLU A 86 -9.50 -16.90 13.05
CA GLU A 86 -8.69 -17.82 13.87
C GLU A 86 -8.56 -17.32 15.32
N LEU A 87 -8.44 -16.01 15.50
CA LEU A 87 -8.43 -15.37 16.82
C LEU A 87 -9.82 -15.27 17.49
N GLY A 88 -10.89 -15.66 16.80
CA GLY A 88 -12.26 -15.64 17.32
C GLY A 88 -12.90 -14.26 17.41
N PHE A 89 -12.35 -13.25 16.73
CA PHE A 89 -12.91 -11.89 16.71
C PHE A 89 -14.07 -11.70 15.74
N ILE A 90 -14.18 -12.57 14.73
CA ILE A 90 -15.31 -12.62 13.80
C ILE A 90 -15.71 -14.08 13.53
N LYS A 91 -17.00 -14.31 13.24
CA LYS A 91 -17.55 -15.63 12.91
C LYS A 91 -17.46 -15.96 11.43
#